data_AF-A0A4Q3TIM1-F1
#
_entry.id   AF-A0A4Q3TIM1-F1
#
_cell.length_a   1.000
_cell.length_b   1.000
_cell.length_c   1.000
_cell.angle_alpha   90.00
_cell.angle_beta   90.00
_cell.angle_gamma   90.00
#
_symmetry.space_group_name_H-M   'P 1'
#
loop_
_entity.id
_entity.type
_entity.pdbx_description
1 polymer ?
#
loop_
_entity_poly.entity_id
_entity_poly.type
_entity_poly.pdbx_seq_one_letter_code
_entity_poly.pdbx_strand_id
1 'polypeptide(L)' 'SGWSKGDRVFHQKFGYGNVRVIEGNKLLVEFEKAGEKKVIDTFVEKA' A
#
# COMPACT_ATOMS: atom_id res chain seq x y z
N SER A 1 -11.67 5.31 5.94
CA SER A 1 -11.22 4.79 4.63
C SER A 1 -10.88 3.33 4.80
N GLY A 2 -11.71 2.42 4.27
CA GLY A 2 -11.44 0.98 4.33
C GLY A 2 -10.51 0.58 3.20
N TRP A 3 -9.36 0.02 3.55
CA TRP A 3 -8.51 -0.72 2.63
C TRP A 3 -8.98 -2.16 2.56
N SER A 4 -8.81 -2.80 1.41
CA SER A 4 -8.99 -4.23 1.22
C SER A 4 -7.72 -4.86 0.70
N LYS A 5 -7.51 -6.14 1.01
CA LYS A 5 -6.41 -6.91 0.44
C LYS A 5 -6.62 -7.00 -1.08
N GLY A 6 -5.59 -6.68 -1.85
CA GLY A 6 -5.65 -6.57 -3.31
C GLY A 6 -5.94 -5.16 -3.82
N ASP A 7 -6.26 -4.19 -2.95
CA ASP A 7 -6.43 -2.80 -3.37
C ASP A 7 -5.13 -2.27 -3.99
N ARG A 8 -5.28 -1.58 -5.12
CA ARG A 8 -4.17 -0.91 -5.77
C ARG A 8 -3.91 0.43 -5.08
N VAL A 9 -2.64 0.72 -4.84
CA VAL A 9 -2.19 1.95 -4.20
C VAL A 9 -1.08 2.62 -4.98
N PHE A 10 -0.96 3.92 -4.80
CA PHE A 10 0.18 4.71 -5.24
C PHE A 10 0.89 5.33 -4.03
N HIS A 11 2.22 5.22 -4.01
CA HIS A 11 3.09 5.89 -3.05
C HIS A 11 4.13 6.70 -3.80
N GLN A 12 4.30 7.98 -3.46
CA GLN A 12 5.18 8.91 -4.21
C GLN A 12 6.62 8.39 -4.38
N LYS A 13 7.17 7.69 -3.38
CA LYS A 13 8.53 7.12 -3.43
C LYS A 13 8.62 5.73 -4.07
N PHE A 14 7.57 4.92 -3.95
CA PHE A 14 7.61 3.48 -4.27
C PHE A 14 6.81 3.12 -5.52
N GLY A 15 6.01 4.06 -6.03
CA GLY A 15 5.14 3.88 -7.20
C GLY A 15 3.89 3.09 -6.85
N TYR A 16 3.43 2.32 -7.83
CA TYR A 16 2.24 1.47 -7.71
C TYR A 16 2.55 0.19 -6.92
N GLY A 17 1.56 -0.26 -6.16
CA GLY A 17 1.60 -1.53 -5.46
C GLY A 17 0.21 -2.06 -5.13
N ASN A 18 0.17 -3.26 -4.56
CA ASN A 18 -1.06 -3.90 -4.10
C ASN A 18 -1.00 -4.20 -2.60
N VAL A 19 -2.09 -3.92 -1.88
CA VAL A 19 -2.19 -4.22 -0.45
C VAL A 19 -2.21 -5.74 -0.23
N ARG A 20 -1.26 -6.25 0.55
CA ARG A 20 -1.14 -7.66 0.93
C ARG A 20 -1.71 -7.95 2.31
N VAL A 21 -1.49 -7.04 3.27
CA VAL A 21 -1.95 -7.18 4.66
C VAL A 21 -2.35 -5.81 5.20
N ILE A 22 -3.38 -5.79 6.05
CA ILE A 22 -3.88 -4.59 6.71
C ILE A 22 -3.79 -4.81 8.22
N GLU A 23 -3.06 -3.94 8.91
CA GLU A 23 -2.84 -3.99 10.35
C GLU A 23 -3.14 -2.61 10.96
N GLY A 24 -4.41 -2.37 11.28
CA GLY A 24 -4.86 -1.05 11.75
C GLY A 24 -4.62 0.02 10.67
N ASN A 25 -3.75 1.00 10.96
CA ASN A 25 -3.35 2.04 10.03
C ASN A 25 -2.10 1.69 9.20
N LYS A 26 -1.53 0.50 9.37
CA LYS A 26 -0.36 0.05 8.60
C LYS A 26 -0.80 -0.92 7.51
N LEU A 27 -0.19 -0.78 6.34
CA LEU A 27 -0.41 -1.63 5.19
C LEU A 27 0.91 -2.30 4.81
N LEU A 28 0.87 -3.61 4.62
CA LEU A 28 1.92 -4.32 3.89
C LEU A 28 1.55 -4.24 2.41
N VAL A 29 2.36 -3.56 1.62
CA VAL A 29 2.11 -3.32 0.19
C VAL A 29 3.26 -3.92 -0.61
N GLU A 30 2.92 -4.67 -1.65
CA GLU A 30 3.88 -5.16 -2.63
C GLU A 30 3.94 -4.16 -3.79
N PHE A 31 5.01 -3.36 -3.83
CA PHE A 31 5.25 -2.35 -4.85
C PHE A 31 5.97 -2.96 -6.05
N GLU A 32 5.57 -2.56 -7.27
CA GLU A 32 6.08 -3.12 -8.53
C GLU A 32 7.60 -2.96 -8.68
N LYS A 33 8.15 -1.82 -8.22
CA LYS A 33 9.59 -1.50 -8.33
C LYS A 33 10.35 -1.59 -7.02
N ALA A 34 9.68 -1.37 -5.89
CA ALA A 34 10.33 -1.29 -4.58
C ALA A 34 10.19 -2.59 -3.76
N GLY A 35 9.43 -3.58 -4.26
CA GLY A 35 9.11 -4.82 -3.56
C GLY A 35 8.17 -4.60 -2.38
N GLU A 36 8.15 -5.54 -1.44
CA GLU A 36 7.29 -5.46 -0.26
C GLU A 36 7.77 -4.39 0.73
N LYS A 37 6.85 -3.51 1.15
CA LYS A 37 7.08 -2.47 2.15
C LYS A 37 5.89 -2.34 3.10
N LYS A 38 6.20 -2.02 4.35
CA LYS A 38 5.20 -1.62 5.35
C LYS A 38 5.09 -0.09 5.36
N VAL A 39 3.89 0.42 5.07
CA VAL A 39 3.59 1.86 4.98
C VAL A 39 2.39 2.20 5.86
N ILE A 40 2.21 3.48 6.20
CA ILE A 40 1.00 3.95 6.88
C ILE A 40 -0.01 4.36 5.82
N ASP A 41 -1.28 4.04 6.04
CA ASP A 41 -2.38 4.31 5.13
C ASP A 41 -2.50 5.79 4.70
N THR A 42 -2.13 6.73 5.56
CA THR A 42 -2.11 8.17 5.26
C THR A 42 -1.09 8.58 4.21
N PHE A 43 -0.09 7.74 3.91
CA PHE A 43 0.96 8.03 2.91
C PHE A 43 0.74 7.32 1.59
N VAL A 44 -0.40 6.66 1.40
CA VAL A 44 -0.77 6.01 0.14
C VAL A 44 -2.12 6.49 -0.35
N GLU A 45 -2.24 6.59 -1.66
CA GLU A 45 -3.48 7.00 -2.34
C GLU A 45 -4.09 5.79 -3.06
N LYS A 46 -5.43 5.71 -3.14
CA LYS A 46 -6.11 4.69 -3.95
C LYS A 46 -5.83 4.98 -5.43
N ALA A 47 -5.38 3.95 -6.14
CA ALA A 47 -5.06 4.00 -7.57
C ALA A 47 -6.16 3.33 -8.40
#